data_AF-A0A2M8TNT7-F1
#
_entry.id   AF-A0A2M8TNT7-F1
#
_cell.length_a   1.000
_cell.length_b   1.000
_cell.length_c   1.000
_cell.angle_alpha   90.00
_cell.angle_beta   90.00
_cell.angle_gamma   90.00
#
_symmetry.space_group_name_H-M   'P 1'
#
loop_
_entity.id
_entity.type
_entity.pdbx_description
1 polymer ?
#
loop_
_entity_poly.entity_id
_entity_poly.type
_entity_poly.pdbx_seq_one_letter_code
_entity_poly.pdbx_strand_id
1 'polypeptide(L)' 'MVINRKFQNSKCAEDVNKAVIEELGHIKKYVKSITADNGPEFIRFHELESALNTKIFFLPKKLIDILSCSLDNIFQNG' A
#
# COMPACT_ATOMS: atom_id res chain seq x y z
N MET A 1 0.42 6.90 11.54
CA MET A 1 -0.54 5.79 11.36
C MET A 1 -0.02 4.92 10.23
N VAL A 2 0.43 3.71 10.57
CA VAL A 2 0.82 2.67 9.62
C VAL A 2 -0.34 1.68 9.57
N ILE A 3 -0.85 1.39 8.38
CA ILE A 3 -1.93 0.41 8.18
C ILE A 3 -1.32 -0.79 7.47
N ASN A 4 -1.11 -1.88 8.18
CA ASN A 4 -0.64 -3.14 7.60
C ASN A 4 -1.84 -4.10 7.47
N ARG A 5 -2.32 -4.34 6.26
CA ARG A 5 -3.43 -5.27 5.96
C ARG A 5 -3.07 -6.22 4.82
N LYS A 6 -3.38 -7.50 5.00
CA LYS A 6 -3.26 -8.53 3.98
C LYS A 6 -4.57 -8.60 3.19
N PHE A 7 -4.51 -8.28 1.90
CA PHE A 7 -5.62 -8.54 0.98
C PHE A 7 -5.66 -10.04 0.66
N GLN A 8 -6.84 -10.66 0.66
CA GLN A 8 -6.99 -12.06 0.22
C GLN A 8 -6.52 -12.16 -1.24
N ASN A 9 -5.84 -13.27 -1.59
CA ASN A 9 -5.32 -13.52 -2.93
C ASN A 9 -6.42 -13.34 -3.99
N SER A 10 -6.53 -12.14 -4.56
CA SER A 10 -7.31 -11.95 -5.77
C SER A 10 -6.47 -12.48 -6.93
N LYS A 11 -7.13 -13.13 -7.89
CA LYS A 11 -6.44 -13.76 -9.03
C LYS A 11 -6.04 -12.76 -10.11
N CYS A 12 -6.53 -11.50 -10.03
CA CYS A 12 -6.40 -10.49 -11.07
C CYS A 12 -6.05 -9.11 -10.48
N ALA A 13 -5.12 -8.40 -11.14
CA ALA A 13 -4.66 -7.06 -10.72
C ALA A 13 -5.80 -6.03 -10.58
N GLU A 14 -6.86 -6.16 -11.37
CA GLU A 14 -8.05 -5.29 -11.29
C GLU A 14 -8.79 -5.42 -9.97
N ASP A 15 -8.92 -6.64 -9.45
CA ASP A 15 -9.61 -6.89 -8.18
C ASP A 15 -8.77 -6.36 -7.01
N VAL A 16 -7.44 -6.45 -7.10
CA VAL A 16 -6.55 -5.83 -6.11
C VAL A 16 -6.73 -4.31 -6.11
N ASN A 17 -6.71 -3.69 -7.29
CA ASN A 17 -6.88 -2.25 -7.43
C ASN A 17 -8.20 -1.76 -6.83
N LYS A 18 -9.33 -2.42 -7.16
CA LYS A 18 -10.64 -2.05 -6.61
C LYS A 18 -10.65 -2.14 -5.09
N ALA A 19 -10.18 -3.26 -4.52
CA ALA A 19 -10.13 -3.44 -3.08
C ALA A 19 -9.28 -2.37 -2.38
N VAL A 20 -8.14 -1.99 -2.96
CA VAL A 20 -7.28 -0.93 -2.41
C VAL A 20 -7.95 0.44 -2.50
N ILE A 21 -8.65 0.75 -3.60
CA ILE A 21 -9.38 2.02 -3.75
C ILE A 21 -10.54 2.10 -2.77
N GLU A 22 -11.32 1.04 -2.61
CA GLU A 22 -12.44 0.99 -1.67
C GLU A 22 -11.94 1.18 -0.22
N GLU A 23 -10.86 0.49 0.15
CA GLU A 23 -10.29 0.56 1.49
C GLU A 23 -9.60 1.89 1.79
N LEU A 24 -8.86 2.47 0.84
CA LEU A 24 -8.08 3.70 1.10
C LEU A 24 -8.79 4.98 0.68
N GLY A 25 -9.83 4.88 -0.15
CA GLY A 25 -10.50 6.03 -0.75
C GLY A 25 -11.06 7.01 0.28
N HIS A 26 -11.60 6.51 1.39
CA HIS A 26 -12.17 7.34 2.45
C HIS A 26 -11.11 8.08 3.29
N ILE A 27 -9.88 7.56 3.35
CA ILE A 27 -8.74 8.18 4.04
C ILE A 27 -7.70 8.77 3.08
N LYS A 28 -7.96 8.86 1.77
CA LYS A 28 -6.96 9.23 0.76
C LYS A 28 -6.21 10.53 1.05
N LYS A 29 -6.87 11.52 1.67
CA LYS A 29 -6.25 12.79 2.12
C LYS A 29 -5.10 12.61 3.13
N TYR A 30 -5.05 11.47 3.81
CA TYR A 30 -4.02 11.11 4.78
C TYR A 30 -2.99 10.11 4.20
N VAL A 31 -3.24 9.55 3.01
CA VAL A 31 -2.37 8.57 2.36
C VAL A 31 -1.34 9.30 1.50
N LYS A 32 -0.14 9.53 2.06
CA LYS A 32 0.95 10.24 1.37
C LYS A 32 1.65 9.41 0.29
N SER A 33 1.77 8.11 0.54
CA SER A 33 2.34 7.15 -0.38
C SER A 33 1.88 5.74 -0.01
N ILE A 34 1.92 4.84 -1.00
CA ILE A 34 1.68 3.42 -0.82
C ILE A 34 2.95 2.68 -1.25
N THR A 35 3.35 1.67 -0.49
CA THR A 35 4.45 0.79 -0.84
C THR A 35 3.92 -0.61 -1.10
N ALA A 36 4.29 -1.20 -2.24
CA ALA A 36 3.88 -2.55 -2.63
C ALA A 36 5.09 -3.47 -2.83
N ASP A 37 4.98 -4.73 -2.39
CA ASP A 37 5.96 -5.79 -2.62
C ASP A 37 5.65 -6.69 -3.82
N ASN A 38 4.49 -6.49 -4.44
CA ASN A 38 4.14 -7.11 -5.71
C ASN A 38 4.61 -6.20 -6.86
N GLY A 39 5.22 -6.80 -7.89
CA GLY A 39 5.66 -6.06 -9.06
C GLY A 39 4.49 -5.39 -9.80
N PRO A 40 4.78 -4.44 -10.71
CA PRO A 40 3.76 -3.73 -11.50
C PRO A 40 2.86 -4.66 -12.31
N GLU A 41 3.26 -5.90 -12.55
CA GLU A 41 2.47 -6.94 -13.22
C GLU A 41 1.24 -7.39 -12.42
N PHE A 42 1.18 -7.09 -11.11
CA PHE A 42 0.08 -7.50 -10.23
C PHE A 42 -0.78 -6.34 -9.72
N ILE A 43 -0.37 -5.10 -9.99
CA ILE A 43 -1.06 -3.89 -9.54
C ILE A 43 -0.92 -2.82 -10.62
N ARG A 44 -2.05 -2.27 -11.10
CA ARG A 44 -1.98 -1.16 -12.07
C ARG A 44 -1.71 0.14 -11.31
N PHE A 45 -0.43 0.41 -11.06
CA PHE A 45 0.01 1.54 -10.24
C PHE A 45 -0.57 2.87 -10.71
N HIS A 46 -0.61 3.11 -12.02
CA HIS A 46 -1.12 4.37 -12.56
C HIS A 46 -2.59 4.64 -12.20
N GLU A 47 -3.44 3.61 -12.24
CA GLU A 47 -4.86 3.73 -11.88
C GLU A 47 -5.03 4.05 -10.39
N LEU A 48 -4.26 3.39 -9.53
CA LEU A 48 -4.30 3.62 -8.09
C LEU A 48 -3.73 4.99 -7.70
N GLU A 49 -2.62 5.40 -8.29
CA GLU A 49 -2.03 6.72 -8.08
C GLU A 49 -3.02 7.82 -8.42
N SER A 50 -3.72 7.68 -9.56
CA SER A 50 -4.76 8.61 -9.99
C SER A 50 -5.98 8.59 -9.05
N ALA A 51 -6.51 7.42 -8.71
CA ALA A 51 -7.71 7.29 -7.88
C ALA A 51 -7.51 7.78 -6.44
N LEU A 52 -6.34 7.52 -5.86
CA LEU A 52 -6.01 7.86 -4.47
C LEU A 52 -5.24 9.18 -4.34
N ASN A 53 -4.83 9.79 -5.45
CA ASN A 53 -4.00 10.99 -5.48
C ASN A 53 -2.75 10.85 -4.59
N THR A 54 -2.05 9.74 -4.79
CA THR A 54 -0.90 9.33 -3.96
C THR A 54 0.20 8.76 -4.85
N LYS A 55 1.42 8.62 -4.30
CA LYS A 55 2.54 7.98 -5.01
C LYS A 55 2.68 6.52 -4.61
N ILE A 56 2.93 5.64 -5.58
CA ILE A 56 3.16 4.23 -5.30
C ILE A 56 4.63 3.88 -5.54
N PHE A 57 5.24 3.23 -4.56
CA PHE A 57 6.60 2.75 -4.65
C PHE A 57 6.62 1.23 -4.60
N PHE A 58 7.33 0.62 -5.53
CA PHE A 58 7.68 -0.79 -5.42
C PHE A 58 8.91 -0.94 -4.51
N LEU A 59 8.78 -1.79 -3.49
CA LEU A 59 9.88 -2.14 -2.60
C LEU A 59 9.89 -3.65 -2.39
N PRO A 60 11.05 -4.32 -2.45
CA PRO A 60 11.17 -5.71 -2.05
C PRO A 60 10.57 -5.92 -0.66
N LYS A 61 9.83 -7.02 -0.47
CA LYS A 61 9.19 -7.38 0.80
C LYS A 61 10.09 -7.23 2.02
N LYS A 62 11.35 -7.67 1.91
CA LYS A 62 12.36 -7.52 2.99
C LYS A 62 12.56 -6.07 3.43
N LEU A 63 12.53 -5.11 2.50
CA LEU A 63 12.64 -3.69 2.81
C LEU A 63 11.36 -3.14 3.43
N ILE A 64 10.18 -3.57 2.96
CA ILE A 64 8.90 -3.20 3.58
C ILE A 64 8.85 -3.68 5.03
N ASP A 65 9.29 -4.91 5.30
CA ASP A 65 9.33 -5.49 6.64
C ASP A 65 10.25 -4.65 7.56
N ILE A 66 11.45 -4.28 7.10
CA ILE A 66 12.39 -3.43 7.87
C ILE A 66 11.79 -2.04 8.16
N LEU A 67 11.16 -1.41 7.16
CA LEU A 67 10.54 -0.10 7.32
C LEU A 67 9.33 -0.16 8.28
N SER A 68 8.53 -1.22 8.19
CA SER A 68 7.40 -1.44 9.10
C SER A 68 7.89 -1.62 10.55
N CYS A 69 8.89 -2.46 10.78
CA CYS A 69 9.53 -2.65 12.09
C CYS A 69 10.12 -1.35 12.64
N SER A 70 10.74 -0.52 11.79
CA SER A 70 11.32 0.75 12.22
C SER A 70 10.25 1.75 12.65
N LEU A 71 9.13 1.81 11.92
CA LEU A 71 8.01 2.69 12.27
C LEU A 71 7.32 2.22 13.55
N ASP A 72 7.08 0.91 13.72
CA ASP A 72 6.48 0.36 14.93
C ASP A 72 7.35 0.66 16.17
N ASN A 73 8.68 0.59 16.06
CA ASN A 73 9.59 0.99 17.14
C ASN A 73 9.53 2.48 17.47
N ILE A 74 9.31 3.36 16.48
CA ILE A 74 9.17 4.80 16.71
C ILE A 74 7.85 5.11 17.43
N PHE A 75 6.75 4.42 17.08
CA PHE A 75 5.45 4.62 17.72
C PHE A 75 5.31 3.96 19.10
N GLN A 76 6.13 2.95 19.43
CA GLN A 76 6.15 2.37 20.79
C GLN A 76 7.08 3.11 21.77
N ASN A 77 8.03 3.91 21.27
CA ASN A 77 8.95 4.69 22.10
C ASN A 77 8.63 6.19 22.13
N GLY A 78 7.43 6.59 21.69
CA GLY A 78 6.95 7.98 21.63
C GLY A 78 5.66 8.19 22.39
#